data_AF-A0A348VW44-F1
#
_entry.id   AF-A0A348VW44-F1
#
_cell.length_a   1.000
_cell.length_b   1.000
_cell.length_c   1.000
_cell.angle_alpha   90.00
_cell.angle_beta   90.00
_cell.angle_gamma   90.00
#
_symmetry.space_group_name_H-M   'P 1'
#
loop_
_entity.id
_entity.type
_entity.pdbx_description
1 polymer ?
#
loop_
_entity_poly.entity_id
_entity_poly.type
_entity_poly.pdbx_seq_one_letter_code
_entity_poly.pdbx_strand_id
1 'polypeptide(L)'
;MNNHIIKGGHLSAQPMGALHDYIARDPATERPAIVNFPVLAENHYKIDLEETKRLLDEHRPELIILGKSMVLHKEPVAEIRACLDEIGLRAVLMYDMAHVLGLAGPHFQQPFAEGADIVTGSTHKTFFGTQR
;
A
#
# COMPACT_ATOMS: atom_id res chain seq x y z
N MET A 1 -25.78 -10.80 -6.56
CA MET A 1 -24.64 -11.41 -7.28
C MET A 1 -23.37 -10.88 -6.65
N ASN A 2 -22.69 -11.67 -5.81
CA ASN A 2 -21.41 -11.26 -5.25
C ASN A 2 -20.34 -11.40 -6.34
N ASN A 3 -19.78 -10.26 -6.75
CA ASN A 3 -18.69 -10.21 -7.70
C ASN A 3 -17.43 -10.70 -6.98
N HIS A 4 -17.21 -12.02 -6.98
CA HIS A 4 -15.95 -12.60 -6.52
C HIS A 4 -14.78 -12.02 -7.34
N ILE A 5 -13.64 -11.75 -6.70
CA ILE A 5 -12.43 -11.19 -7.34
C ILE A 5 -11.99 -12.01 -8.56
N ILE A 6 -12.11 -13.34 -8.49
CA ILE A 6 -11.77 -14.27 -9.59
C ILE A 6 -12.65 -14.06 -10.84
N LYS A 7 -13.82 -13.42 -10.67
CA LYS A 7 -14.76 -13.09 -11.75
C LYS A 7 -14.75 -11.60 -12.12
N GLY A 8 -13.77 -10.84 -11.63
CA GLY A 8 -13.61 -9.41 -11.93
C GLY A 8 -14.36 -8.47 -10.98
N GLY A 9 -14.64 -8.90 -9.74
CA GLY A 9 -15.23 -8.02 -8.73
C GLY A 9 -14.27 -6.93 -8.24
N HIS A 10 -14.85 -5.80 -7.82
CA HIS A 10 -14.08 -4.72 -7.20
C HIS A 10 -13.48 -5.21 -5.87
N LEU A 11 -12.22 -4.86 -5.57
CA LEU A 11 -11.59 -5.11 -4.26
C LEU A 11 -12.49 -4.71 -3.07
N SER A 12 -13.24 -3.61 -3.21
CA SER A 12 -14.21 -3.12 -2.21
C SER A 12 -15.51 -3.92 -2.11
N ALA A 13 -15.79 -4.81 -3.06
CA ALA A 13 -17.00 -5.62 -3.11
C ALA A 13 -16.84 -6.98 -2.39
N GLN A 14 -15.65 -7.30 -1.86
CA GLN A 14 -15.48 -8.46 -0.99
C GLN A 14 -15.82 -8.08 0.45
N PRO A 15 -16.79 -8.77 1.10
CA PRO A 15 -17.14 -8.51 2.50
C PRO A 15 -15.96 -8.62 3.47
N MET A 16 -14.94 -9.41 3.10
CA MET A 16 -13.78 -9.73 3.93
C MET A 16 -12.50 -8.99 3.47
N GLY A 17 -12.47 -8.43 2.27
CA GLY A 17 -11.26 -7.92 1.62
C GLY A 17 -10.40 -9.04 0.99
N ALA A 18 -9.54 -8.68 0.03
CA ALA A 18 -8.80 -9.65 -0.79
C ALA A 18 -7.70 -10.44 -0.05
N LEU A 19 -7.19 -9.90 1.05
CA LEU A 19 -6.08 -10.48 1.81
C LEU A 19 -6.51 -11.11 3.13
N HIS A 20 -7.81 -11.14 3.45
CA HIS A 20 -8.31 -11.56 4.76
C HIS A 20 -7.73 -12.89 5.25
N ASP A 21 -7.81 -13.91 4.39
CA ASP A 21 -7.40 -15.28 4.72
C ASP A 21 -5.86 -15.45 4.73
N TYR A 22 -5.12 -14.44 4.29
CA TYR A 22 -3.66 -14.42 4.21
C TYR A 22 -3.01 -13.52 5.27
N ILE A 23 -3.81 -12.87 6.12
CA ILE A 23 -3.30 -12.02 7.20
C ILE A 23 -3.17 -12.88 8.46
N ALA A 24 -1.95 -12.94 9.01
CA ALA A 24 -1.69 -13.61 10.28
C ALA A 24 -2.53 -13.00 11.41
N ARG A 25 -2.81 -13.80 12.45
CA ARG A 25 -3.38 -13.26 13.70
C ARG A 25 -2.25 -12.90 14.66
N ASP A 26 -2.35 -11.71 15.24
CA ASP A 26 -1.46 -11.29 16.31
C ASP A 26 -1.74 -12.13 17.57
N PRO A 27 -0.75 -12.86 18.10
CA PRO A 27 -0.93 -13.72 19.27
C PRO A 27 -1.27 -12.95 20.56
N ALA A 28 -0.94 -11.66 20.65
CA ALA A 28 -1.23 -10.85 21.83
C ALA A 28 -2.66 -10.29 21.83
N THR A 29 -3.20 -9.96 20.65
CA THR A 29 -4.50 -9.28 20.53
C THR A 29 -5.60 -10.14 19.90
N GLU A 30 -5.24 -11.29 19.32
CA GLU A 30 -6.08 -12.18 18.50
C GLU A 30 -6.71 -11.53 17.27
N ARG A 31 -6.31 -10.30 16.95
CA ARG A 31 -6.78 -9.53 15.79
C ARG A 31 -5.90 -9.81 14.56
N PRO A 32 -6.37 -9.47 13.34
CA PRO A 32 -5.52 -9.48 12.16
C PRO A 32 -4.27 -8.61 12.39
N ALA A 33 -3.09 -9.15 12.11
CA ALA A 33 -1.79 -8.49 12.27
C ALA A 33 -1.59 -7.42 11.18
N ILE A 34 -2.35 -6.34 11.30
CA ILE A 34 -2.35 -5.19 10.40
C ILE A 34 -1.94 -3.97 11.21
N VAL A 35 -0.89 -3.30 10.75
CA VAL A 35 -0.39 -2.06 11.35
C VAL A 35 -0.56 -0.96 10.32
N ASN A 36 -1.30 0.09 10.70
CA ASN A 36 -1.47 1.26 9.84
C ASN A 36 -0.23 2.15 9.94
N PHE A 37 0.10 2.83 8.85
CA PHE A 37 1.16 3.83 8.88
C PHE A 37 0.82 4.99 9.82
N PRO A 38 1.76 5.43 10.65
CA PRO A 38 1.67 6.69 11.37
C PRO A 38 1.74 7.85 10.36
N VAL A 39 1.14 8.97 10.73
CA VAL A 39 1.13 10.20 9.91
C VAL A 39 1.61 11.37 10.74
N LEU A 40 2.21 12.37 10.07
CA LEU A 40 2.72 13.57 10.74
C LEU A 40 1.58 14.36 11.40
N ALA A 41 1.77 14.80 12.64
CA ALA A 41 0.75 15.52 13.41
C ALA A 41 0.33 16.84 12.74
N GLU A 42 1.26 17.53 12.09
CA GLU A 42 1.02 18.76 11.34
C GLU A 42 0.44 18.53 9.93
N ASN A 43 0.52 17.29 9.41
CA ASN A 43 0.01 16.94 8.09
C ASN A 43 -0.36 15.46 8.00
N HIS A 44 -1.62 15.16 8.28
CA HIS A 44 -2.16 13.79 8.26
C HIS A 44 -2.16 13.13 6.86
N TYR A 45 -1.78 13.83 5.79
CA TYR A 45 -1.65 13.27 4.45
C TYR A 45 -0.24 12.74 4.14
N LYS A 46 0.71 12.96 5.04
CA LYS A 46 2.09 12.47 4.94
C LYS A 46 2.36 11.41 5.99
N ILE A 47 3.03 10.33 5.59
CA ILE A 47 3.51 9.28 6.49
C ILE A 47 4.63 9.86 7.36
N ASP A 48 4.61 9.53 8.65
CA ASP A 48 5.73 9.77 9.56
C ASP A 48 6.77 8.68 9.36
N LEU A 49 7.88 9.01 8.71
CA LEU A 49 8.92 8.04 8.34
C LEU A 49 9.71 7.53 9.55
N GLU A 50 9.91 8.35 10.57
CA GLU A 50 10.67 7.96 11.77
C GLU A 50 9.88 6.92 12.57
N GLU A 51 8.60 7.20 12.82
CA GLU A 51 7.74 6.24 13.53
C GLU A 51 7.46 5.01 12.66
N THR A 52 7.37 5.17 11.34
CA THR A 52 7.25 4.04 10.41
C THR A 52 8.46 3.11 10.53
N LYS A 53 9.68 3.64 10.54
CA LYS A 53 10.90 2.85 10.69
C LYS A 53 10.90 2.05 11.99
N ARG A 54 10.44 2.65 13.10
CA ARG A 54 10.28 1.97 14.39
C ARG A 54 9.33 0.78 14.28
N LEU A 55 8.16 0.98 13.67
CA LEU A 55 7.16 -0.08 13.49
C LEU A 55 7.63 -1.18 12.53
N LEU A 56 8.42 -0.85 11.50
CA LEU A 56 8.99 -1.84 10.59
C LEU A 56 9.98 -2.76 11.32
N ASP A 57 10.83 -2.22 12.19
CA ASP A 57 11.78 -3.02 12.96
C ASP A 57 11.07 -3.86 14.04
N GLU A 58 10.02 -3.31 14.66
CA GLU A 58 9.21 -4.00 15.67
C GLU A 58 8.40 -5.16 15.07
N HIS A 59 7.66 -4.91 13.99
CA HIS A 59 6.69 -5.86 13.44
C HIS A 59 7.22 -6.73 12.32
N ARG A 60 8.34 -6.37 11.69
CA ARG A 60 9.00 -7.14 10.63
C ARG A 60 8.01 -7.70 9.57
N PRO A 61 7.16 -6.87 8.95
CA PRO A 61 6.10 -7.35 8.06
C PRO A 61 6.66 -7.98 6.77
N GLU A 62 5.92 -8.94 6.20
CA GLU A 62 6.25 -9.55 4.90
C GLU A 62 5.71 -8.72 3.71
N LEU A 63 4.65 -7.93 3.91
CA LEU A 63 3.99 -7.13 2.90
C LEU A 63 3.70 -5.72 3.42
N ILE A 64 4.04 -4.72 2.60
CA ILE A 64 3.78 -3.31 2.86
C ILE A 64 2.98 -2.76 1.68
N ILE A 65 1.85 -2.12 1.97
CA ILE A 65 0.96 -1.57 0.93
C ILE A 65 0.87 -0.05 1.10
N LEU A 66 1.42 0.67 0.13
CA LEU A 66 1.21 2.11 -0.04
C LEU A 66 0.02 2.30 -0.96
N GLY A 67 -1.13 2.65 -0.41
CA GLY A 67 -2.35 2.83 -1.20
C GLY A 67 -3.30 3.78 -0.49
N LYS A 68 -3.64 4.89 -1.14
CA LYS A 68 -4.57 5.89 -0.61
C LYS A 68 -5.58 6.31 -1.66
N SER A 69 -6.81 6.56 -1.22
CA SER A 69 -7.86 7.14 -2.08
C SER A 69 -7.64 8.63 -2.34
N MET A 70 -6.97 9.32 -1.42
CA MET A 70 -6.63 10.74 -1.52
C MET A 70 -5.11 10.90 -1.45
N VAL A 71 -4.54 11.46 -2.51
CA VAL A 71 -3.09 11.61 -2.69
C VAL A 71 -2.79 13.08 -2.95
N LEU A 72 -2.37 13.80 -1.90
CA LEU A 72 -1.93 15.21 -2.01
C LEU A 72 -0.41 15.35 -2.13
N HIS A 73 0.31 14.30 -1.75
CA HIS A 73 1.76 14.21 -1.77
C HIS A 73 2.17 12.86 -2.36
N LYS A 74 3.37 12.77 -2.93
CA LYS A 74 3.95 11.49 -3.34
C LYS A 74 4.08 10.56 -2.14
N GLU A 75 3.89 9.27 -2.36
CA GLU A 75 4.14 8.25 -1.33
C GLU A 75 5.64 8.03 -1.17
N PRO A 76 6.16 7.82 0.04
CA PRO A 76 7.59 7.76 0.30
C PRO A 76 8.18 6.36 0.02
N VAL A 77 8.08 5.90 -1.23
CA VAL A 77 8.48 4.55 -1.66
C VAL A 77 9.99 4.34 -1.47
N ALA A 78 10.80 5.32 -1.90
CA ALA A 78 12.26 5.24 -1.81
C ALA A 78 12.75 5.28 -0.36
N GLU A 79 12.12 6.11 0.47
CA GLU A 79 12.46 6.25 1.87
C GLU A 79 12.09 4.98 2.65
N ILE A 80 10.94 4.38 2.36
CA ILE A 80 10.56 3.08 2.95
C ILE A 80 11.51 1.98 2.47
N ARG A 81 11.88 1.94 1.19
CA ARG A 81 12.87 0.98 0.69
C ARG A 81 14.21 1.12 1.43
N ALA A 82 14.70 2.35 1.61
CA ALA A 82 15.91 2.61 2.37
C ALA A 82 15.81 2.15 3.83
N CYS A 83 14.66 2.35 4.48
CA CYS A 83 14.42 1.83 5.83
C CYS A 83 14.49 0.30 5.88
N LEU A 84 13.90 -0.39 4.90
CA LEU A 84 13.95 -1.85 4.81
C LEU A 84 15.38 -2.37 4.65
N ASP A 85 16.16 -1.72 3.79
CA ASP A 85 17.56 -2.08 3.54
C ASP A 85 18.42 -1.85 4.80
N GLU A 86 18.20 -0.75 5.53
CA GLU A 86 18.89 -0.45 6.78
C GLU A 86 18.57 -1.47 7.88
N ILE A 87 17.30 -1.87 8.01
CA ILE A 87 16.84 -2.88 8.99
C ILE A 87 17.27 -4.30 8.59
N GLY A 88 17.65 -4.51 7.32
CA GLY A 88 17.89 -5.83 6.75
C GLY A 88 16.61 -6.67 6.65
N LEU A 89 15.45 -6.01 6.48
CA LEU A 89 14.14 -6.65 6.38
C LEU A 89 13.75 -6.87 4.92
N ARG A 90 13.49 -8.12 4.56
CA ARG A 90 12.95 -8.47 3.25
C ARG A 90 11.42 -8.46 3.30
N ALA A 91 10.83 -7.33 2.92
CA ALA A 91 9.39 -7.17 2.74
C ALA A 91 9.07 -6.85 1.28
N VAL A 92 7.90 -7.31 0.81
CA VAL A 92 7.33 -6.90 -0.48
C VAL A 92 6.74 -5.50 -0.33
N LEU A 93 7.23 -4.54 -1.10
CA LEU A 93 6.69 -3.18 -1.17
C LEU A 93 5.73 -3.04 -2.36
N MET A 94 4.44 -3.01 -2.07
CA MET A 94 3.38 -2.84 -3.04
C MET A 94 2.90 -1.38 -3.04
N TYR A 95 2.85 -0.76 -4.22
CA TYR A 95 2.22 0.55 -4.41
C TYR A 95 0.92 0.41 -5.22
N ASP A 96 -0.21 0.65 -4.57
CA ASP A 96 -1.50 0.78 -5.25
C ASP A 96 -1.70 2.19 -5.82
N MET A 97 -1.52 2.32 -7.13
CA MET A 97 -1.71 3.55 -7.88
C MET A 97 -3.16 3.78 -8.33
N ALA A 98 -4.17 3.06 -7.83
CA ALA A 98 -5.53 3.13 -8.36
C ALA A 98 -6.08 4.56 -8.58
N HIS A 99 -5.81 5.51 -7.67
CA HIS A 99 -6.27 6.90 -7.79
C HIS A 99 -5.31 7.83 -8.54
N VAL A 100 -4.09 7.40 -8.85
CA VAL A 100 -3.05 8.22 -9.49
C VAL A 100 -2.45 7.59 -10.75
N LEU A 101 -2.93 6.43 -11.18
CA LEU A 101 -2.40 5.70 -12.34
C LEU A 101 -2.46 6.52 -13.63
N GLY A 102 -3.48 7.37 -13.81
CA GLY A 102 -3.56 8.29 -14.95
C GLY A 102 -2.45 9.34 -14.99
N LEU A 103 -1.73 9.55 -13.89
CA LEU A 103 -0.59 10.46 -13.80
C LEU A 103 0.74 9.76 -14.14
N ALA A 104 0.73 8.45 -14.44
CA ALA A 104 1.92 7.71 -14.80
C ALA A 104 2.66 8.37 -15.98
N GLY A 105 3.93 8.69 -15.77
CA GLY A 105 4.73 9.43 -16.73
C GLY A 105 5.90 10.15 -16.06
N PRO A 106 6.66 10.96 -16.81
CA PRO A 106 7.89 11.57 -16.31
C PRO A 106 7.67 12.64 -15.22
N HIS A 107 6.44 13.13 -15.07
CA HIS A 107 6.11 14.24 -14.16
C HIS A 107 5.50 13.79 -12.82
N PHE A 108 5.21 12.50 -12.66
CA PHE A 108 4.72 11.95 -11.41
C PHE A 108 5.74 10.98 -10.81
N GLN A 109 5.34 10.27 -9.76
CA GLN A 109 6.13 9.27 -9.06
C GLN A 109 6.55 8.12 -9.99
N GLN A 110 7.79 7.62 -9.82
CA GLN A 110 8.36 6.51 -10.59
C GLN A 110 8.55 5.29 -9.68
N PRO A 111 7.47 4.55 -9.39
CA PRO A 111 7.41 3.61 -8.26
C PRO A 111 8.46 2.50 -8.32
N PHE A 112 8.72 1.93 -9.51
CA PHE A 112 9.71 0.86 -9.67
C PHE A 112 11.15 1.37 -9.49
N ALA A 113 11.46 2.57 -9.97
CA ALA A 113 12.78 3.19 -9.78
C ALA A 113 13.00 3.59 -8.31
N GLU A 114 11.93 3.91 -7.60
CA GLU A 114 11.93 4.22 -6.17
C GLU A 114 11.97 2.95 -5.30
N GLY A 115 11.79 1.76 -5.87
CA GLY A 115 11.97 0.49 -5.15
C GLY A 115 10.68 -0.23 -4.76
N ALA A 116 9.53 0.09 -5.37
CA ALA A 116 8.36 -0.77 -5.28
C ALA A 116 8.60 -2.10 -6.02
N ASP A 117 8.20 -3.21 -5.41
CA ASP A 117 8.27 -4.55 -6.03
C ASP A 117 7.05 -4.80 -6.92
N ILE A 118 5.88 -4.31 -6.48
CA ILE A 118 4.60 -4.53 -7.16
C ILE A 118 3.88 -3.19 -7.29
N VAL A 119 3.32 -2.93 -8.47
CA VAL A 119 2.39 -1.81 -8.69
C VAL A 119 1.05 -2.38 -9.10
N THR A 120 -0.01 -1.99 -8.40
CA THR A 120 -1.39 -2.29 -8.78
C THR A 120 -2.12 -1.01 -9.15
N GLY A 121 -3.25 -1.11 -9.84
CA GLY A 121 -4.08 0.04 -10.12
C GLY A 121 -5.43 -0.32 -10.71
N SER A 122 -6.32 0.66 -10.76
CA SER A 122 -7.63 0.56 -11.39
C SER A 122 -7.60 1.23 -12.75
N THR A 123 -8.16 0.57 -13.76
CA THR A 123 -8.20 1.09 -15.12
C THR A 123 -9.26 2.15 -15.36
N HIS A 124 -10.18 2.37 -14.43
CA HIS A 124 -11.40 3.18 -14.62
C HIS A 124 -11.48 4.45 -13.76
N LYS A 125 -10.36 4.82 -13.12
CA LYS A 125 -10.28 6.00 -12.24
C LYS A 125 -9.60 7.14 -13.00
N THR A 126 -8.42 7.55 -12.56
CA THR A 126 -7.63 8.55 -13.29
C THR A 126 -7.04 7.97 -14.57
N PHE A 127 -6.79 6.65 -14.61
CA PHE A 127 -6.54 5.96 -15.86
C PHE A 127 -7.85 5.87 -16.66
N PHE A 128 -7.80 6.22 -17.94
CA PHE A 128 -8.97 6.44 -18.81
C PHE A 128 -9.50 5.16 -19.50
N GLY A 129 -9.35 4.02 -18.85
CA GLY A 129 -9.85 2.73 -19.32
C GLY A 129 -11.26 2.40 -18.80
N THR A 130 -11.75 1.22 -19.17
CA THR A 130 -13.12 0.80 -18.85
C THR A 130 -13.25 0.26 -17.42
N GLN A 131 -14.43 0.43 -16.82
CA GLN A 131 -14.93 -0.35 -15.68
C GLN A 131 -15.87 -1.42 -16.22
N ARG A 132 -15.70 -2.67 -15.81
CA ARG A 132 -16.60 -3.75 -16.19
C ARG A 132 -17.87 -3.73 -15.34
#